data_AF-A0A4W3ITB4-F1
#
_entry.id   AF-A0A4W3ITB4-F1
#
_cell.length_a   1.000
_cell.length_b   1.000
_cell.length_c   1.000
_cell.angle_alpha   90.00
_cell.angle_beta   90.00
_cell.angle_gamma   90.00
#
_symmetry.space_group_name_H-M   'P 1'
#
loop_
_entity.id
_entity.type
_entity.pdbx_description
1 polymer ?
#
loop_
_entity_poly.entity_id
_entity_poly.type
_entity_poly.pdbx_seq_one_letter_code
_entity_poly.pdbx_strand_id
1 'polypeptide(L)'
;MRVGVGGAAACFLFTLSGWPPARAKYDSGTVETDEKWVFLTKFCFLATKGQINYHIRYPQEKYNVNLLFYHDEKSQWPSVYKNRSKDCWSKEAVAAIEKNQLFNLTQSFPLSGCQVMEENGINYTDCQRGLGFKSARERWWFLAVSNCMGGGIRLDYKITMTNGKTLWRRHFSANQIGIFEVNMLSIILFIILFGISIYFARK
;
A
#
# COMPACT_ATOMS: atom_id res chain seq x y z
N MET A 1 6.90 -60.66 28.44
CA MET A 1 6.16 -59.78 29.37
C MET A 1 6.40 -58.33 28.95
N ARG A 2 5.32 -57.54 29.01
CA ARG A 2 5.08 -56.21 28.43
C ARG A 2 6.24 -55.20 28.47
N VAL A 3 6.55 -54.65 27.29
CA VAL A 3 7.23 -53.37 27.11
C VAL A 3 6.18 -52.26 27.32
N GLY A 4 6.37 -51.42 28.33
CA GLY A 4 5.48 -50.32 28.65
C GLY A 4 5.69 -49.13 27.72
N VAL A 5 4.67 -48.80 26.94
CA VAL A 5 4.57 -47.56 26.16
C VAL A 5 4.07 -46.45 27.10
N GLY A 6 4.97 -45.57 27.54
CA GLY A 6 4.61 -44.33 28.23
C GLY A 6 4.23 -43.25 27.22
N GLY A 7 2.93 -43.01 27.06
CA GLY A 7 2.39 -42.01 26.14
C GLY A 7 2.71 -40.59 26.57
N ALA A 8 3.49 -39.87 25.77
CA ALA A 8 3.59 -38.42 25.84
C ALA A 8 2.41 -37.80 25.07
N ALA A 9 1.30 -37.57 25.77
CA ALA A 9 0.23 -36.71 25.27
C ALA A 9 0.66 -35.24 25.46
N ALA A 10 1.41 -34.71 24.49
CA ALA A 10 1.70 -33.28 24.41
C ALA A 10 0.41 -32.55 24.01
N CYS A 11 -0.29 -32.02 25.01
CA CYS A 11 -1.46 -31.17 24.85
C CYS A 11 -0.99 -29.81 24.30
N PHE A 12 -0.93 -29.66 22.97
CA PHE A 12 -0.74 -28.37 22.32
C PHE A 12 -2.04 -27.57 22.42
N LEU A 13 -2.25 -26.91 23.56
CA LEU A 13 -3.23 -25.84 23.70
C LEU A 13 -2.70 -24.62 22.94
N PHE A 14 -3.07 -24.50 21.65
CA PHE A 14 -2.92 -23.24 20.91
C PHE A 14 -3.87 -22.20 21.53
N THR A 15 -3.33 -21.36 22.41
CA THR A 15 -4.03 -20.19 22.94
C THR A 15 -4.30 -19.20 21.81
N LEU A 16 -5.55 -19.16 21.33
CA LEU A 16 -6.07 -18.18 20.35
C LEU A 16 -6.28 -16.78 20.98
N SER A 17 -5.31 -16.26 21.73
CA SER A 17 -5.46 -14.99 22.48
C SER A 17 -4.40 -13.95 22.11
N GLY A 18 -4.06 -13.83 20.84
CA GLY A 18 -3.03 -12.88 20.43
C GLY A 18 -2.92 -12.61 18.94
N TRP A 19 -3.98 -12.80 18.15
CA TRP A 19 -3.93 -12.33 16.77
C TRP A 19 -4.08 -10.81 16.74
N PRO A 20 -3.04 -10.06 16.31
CA PRO A 20 -3.17 -8.63 16.17
C PRO A 20 -4.30 -8.35 15.17
N PRO A 21 -5.16 -7.36 15.43
CA PRO A 21 -6.20 -6.97 14.47
C PRO A 21 -5.55 -6.74 13.12
N ALA A 22 -6.15 -7.30 12.06
CA ALA A 22 -5.71 -7.13 10.68
C ALA A 22 -5.61 -5.63 10.38
N ARG A 23 -4.38 -5.11 10.44
CA ARG A 23 -4.11 -3.68 10.33
C ARG A 23 -4.30 -3.28 8.88
N ALA A 24 -4.80 -2.07 8.69
CA ALA A 24 -4.88 -1.48 7.38
C ALA A 24 -3.56 -1.61 6.61
N LYS A 25 -3.58 -1.71 5.26
CA LYS A 25 -2.39 -1.33 4.50
C LYS A 25 -2.24 0.19 4.63
N TYR A 26 -1.57 0.53 5.71
CA TYR A 26 -1.18 1.84 6.16
C TYR A 26 0.31 1.93 5.87
N ASP A 27 0.67 2.86 4.99
CA ASP A 27 2.05 3.13 4.63
C ASP A 27 2.37 4.53 5.11
N SER A 28 3.37 4.63 5.98
CA SER A 28 3.80 5.90 6.54
C SER A 28 5.30 5.94 6.65
N GLY A 29 5.88 7.09 6.37
CA GLY A 29 7.30 7.30 6.49
C GLY A 29 7.70 8.74 6.21
N THR A 30 8.99 8.98 6.36
CA THR A 30 9.65 10.24 6.02
C THR A 30 10.55 9.97 4.82
N VAL A 31 10.46 10.83 3.82
CA VAL A 31 11.32 10.82 2.64
C VAL A 31 12.25 12.02 2.75
N GLU A 32 13.56 11.80 2.62
CA GLU A 32 14.57 12.84 2.47
C GLU A 32 15.59 12.37 1.44
N THR A 33 15.64 13.02 0.28
CA THR A 33 16.52 12.67 -0.83
C THR A 33 16.79 13.86 -1.74
N ASP A 34 17.90 13.82 -2.46
CA ASP A 34 18.24 14.77 -3.52
C ASP A 34 17.56 14.41 -4.85
N GLU A 35 16.91 13.24 -4.94
CA GLU A 35 16.13 12.87 -6.11
C GLU A 35 14.86 13.73 -6.23
N LYS A 36 14.55 14.10 -7.48
CA LYS A 36 13.36 14.93 -7.81
C LYS A 36 12.07 14.13 -7.97
N TRP A 37 12.15 12.80 -7.92
CA TRP A 37 11.00 11.91 -8.08
C TRP A 37 11.22 10.66 -7.23
N VAL A 38 10.24 10.28 -6.41
CA VAL A 38 10.36 9.16 -5.46
C VAL A 38 9.09 8.31 -5.49
N PHE A 39 9.27 6.99 -5.57
CA PHE A 39 8.19 6.04 -5.36
C PHE A 39 7.85 5.93 -3.87
N LEU A 40 6.57 6.06 -3.52
CA LEU A 40 6.09 5.90 -2.16
C LEU A 40 5.58 4.47 -1.93
N THR A 41 4.53 4.07 -2.65
CA THR A 41 3.82 2.83 -2.37
C THR A 41 2.99 2.35 -3.55
N LYS A 42 2.50 1.10 -3.45
CA LYS A 42 1.62 0.51 -4.47
C LYS A 42 0.45 -0.24 -3.85
N PHE A 43 -0.69 -0.28 -4.55
CA PHE A 43 -1.87 -1.00 -4.13
C PHE A 43 -2.70 -1.49 -5.32
N CYS A 44 -3.23 -2.71 -5.24
CA CYS A 44 -4.14 -3.24 -6.25
C CYS A 44 -5.59 -2.96 -5.83
N PHE A 45 -6.25 -2.02 -6.51
CA PHE A 45 -7.62 -1.64 -6.21
C PHE A 45 -8.63 -2.53 -6.94
N LEU A 46 -9.76 -2.83 -6.29
CA LEU A 46 -10.94 -3.41 -6.93
C LEU A 46 -11.64 -2.37 -7.80
N ALA A 47 -12.25 -2.83 -8.90
CA ALA A 47 -12.90 -2.01 -9.93
C ALA A 47 -13.74 -0.84 -9.37
N THR A 48 -14.66 -1.09 -8.43
CA THR A 48 -15.66 -0.09 -7.99
C THR A 48 -15.57 0.33 -6.53
N LYS A 49 -14.61 -0.21 -5.77
CA LYS A 49 -14.58 -0.10 -4.30
C LYS A 49 -13.28 0.50 -3.74
N GLY A 50 -12.38 0.95 -4.61
CA GLY A 50 -11.11 1.51 -4.20
C GLY A 50 -11.27 2.86 -3.52
N GLN A 51 -10.62 3.04 -2.37
CA GLN A 51 -10.51 4.33 -1.69
C GLN A 51 -9.08 4.53 -1.19
N ILE A 52 -8.57 5.73 -1.36
CA ILE A 52 -7.32 6.17 -0.77
C ILE A 52 -7.57 7.38 0.13
N ASN A 53 -6.87 7.46 1.24
CA ASN A 53 -6.71 8.68 2.00
C ASN A 53 -5.21 8.95 2.14
N TYR A 54 -4.77 10.14 1.72
CA TYR A 54 -3.40 10.57 1.94
C TYR A 54 -3.38 11.73 2.94
N HIS A 55 -2.30 11.80 3.70
CA HIS A 55 -1.89 12.91 4.52
C HIS A 55 -0.39 13.12 4.26
N ILE A 56 -0.03 14.22 3.62
CA ILE A 56 1.34 14.53 3.22
C ILE A 56 1.70 15.91 3.77
N ARG A 57 2.87 16.00 4.40
CA ARG A 57 3.36 17.23 5.03
C ARG A 57 4.79 17.54 4.59
N TYR A 58 5.07 18.78 4.22
CA TYR A 58 6.41 19.21 3.82
C TYR A 58 6.64 20.71 4.08
N PRO A 59 7.90 21.17 4.24
CA PRO A 59 8.19 22.59 4.48
C PRO A 59 8.04 23.40 3.18
N GLN A 60 7.24 24.47 3.23
CA GLN A 60 6.77 25.22 2.06
C GLN A 60 7.89 25.97 1.33
N GLU A 61 8.90 26.47 2.05
CA GLU A 61 9.92 27.37 1.50
C GLU A 61 10.81 26.73 0.43
N LYS A 62 10.94 25.40 0.45
CA LYS A 62 11.95 24.67 -0.33
C LYS A 62 11.38 23.70 -1.37
N TYR A 63 10.11 23.32 -1.26
CA TYR A 63 9.56 22.21 -2.03
C TYR A 63 8.20 22.56 -2.65
N ASN A 64 8.05 22.26 -3.94
CA ASN A 64 6.75 22.25 -4.62
C ASN A 64 6.46 20.80 -5.01
N VAL A 65 5.71 20.10 -4.15
CA VAL A 65 5.50 18.65 -4.29
C VAL A 65 4.25 18.36 -5.09
N ASN A 66 4.36 17.49 -6.09
CA ASN A 66 3.22 16.89 -6.79
C ASN A 66 3.05 15.44 -6.35
N LEU A 67 1.80 15.00 -6.17
CA LEU A 67 1.45 13.60 -5.97
C LEU A 67 0.99 13.00 -7.29
N LEU A 68 1.66 11.91 -7.69
CA LEU A 68 1.49 11.23 -8.97
C LEU A 68 0.92 9.83 -8.76
N PHE A 69 -0.03 9.45 -9.61
CA PHE A 69 -0.66 8.14 -9.64
C PHE A 69 -0.43 7.50 -11.00
N TYR A 70 0.19 6.32 -11.01
CA TYR A 70 0.40 5.53 -12.22
C TYR A 70 -0.36 4.21 -12.10
N HIS A 71 -0.90 3.69 -13.20
CA HIS A 71 -1.45 2.34 -13.24
C HIS A 71 -0.54 1.34 -13.98
N ASP A 72 -0.96 0.08 -14.01
CA ASP A 72 -0.21 -1.08 -14.51
C ASP A 72 -0.01 -1.18 -16.03
N GLU A 73 -0.49 -0.22 -16.81
CA GLU A 73 -0.36 -0.27 -18.28
C GLU A 73 1.05 0.10 -18.73
N LYS A 74 1.48 -0.45 -19.88
CA LYS A 74 2.85 -0.27 -20.41
C LYS A 74 3.26 1.19 -20.59
N SER A 75 2.32 2.07 -20.91
CA SER A 75 2.54 3.52 -21.08
C SER A 75 2.74 4.26 -19.75
N GLN A 76 2.33 3.67 -18.62
CA GLN A 76 2.29 4.29 -17.30
C GLN A 76 3.46 3.83 -16.42
N TRP A 77 3.21 3.06 -15.36
CA TRP A 77 4.23 2.69 -14.38
C TRP A 77 5.49 2.04 -15.00
N PRO A 78 5.38 1.06 -15.92
CA PRO A 78 6.54 0.43 -16.55
C PRO A 78 7.35 1.40 -17.43
N SER A 79 6.76 2.50 -17.92
CA SER A 79 7.47 3.47 -18.75
C SER A 79 8.33 4.44 -17.93
N VAL A 80 7.99 4.65 -16.66
CA VAL A 80 8.66 5.62 -15.76
C VAL A 80 9.58 4.98 -14.73
N TYR A 81 9.22 3.79 -14.23
CA TYR A 81 9.95 3.16 -13.13
C TYR A 81 11.31 2.63 -13.59
N LYS A 82 12.37 2.99 -12.87
CA LYS A 82 13.77 2.68 -13.20
C LYS A 82 14.22 3.12 -14.60
N ASN A 83 13.44 3.97 -15.27
CA ASN A 83 13.81 4.52 -16.55
C ASN A 83 14.66 5.78 -16.37
N ARG A 84 15.97 5.66 -16.59
CA ARG A 84 16.94 6.76 -16.43
C ARG A 84 16.89 7.77 -17.58
N SER A 85 16.31 7.42 -18.73
CA SER A 85 16.22 8.35 -19.87
C SER A 85 15.11 9.38 -19.72
N LYS A 86 14.13 9.15 -18.84
CA LYS A 86 13.07 10.10 -18.54
C LYS A 86 13.46 11.02 -17.38
N ASP A 87 13.45 12.32 -17.66
CA ASP A 87 13.60 13.35 -16.66
C ASP A 87 12.32 13.47 -15.79
N CYS A 88 12.41 14.32 -14.76
CA CYS A 88 11.31 14.50 -13.80
C CYS A 88 10.02 14.97 -14.50
N TRP A 89 10.13 15.96 -15.40
CA TRP A 89 8.99 16.50 -16.13
C TRP A 89 8.34 15.47 -17.06
N SER A 90 9.13 14.65 -17.75
CA SER A 90 8.58 13.55 -18.56
C SER A 90 7.83 12.53 -17.71
N LYS A 91 8.24 12.28 -16.46
CA LYS A 91 7.52 11.38 -15.55
C LYS A 91 6.21 11.98 -15.06
N GLU A 92 6.18 13.27 -14.75
CA GLU A 92 4.94 13.98 -14.42
C GLU A 92 3.98 13.99 -15.62
N ALA A 93 4.49 14.26 -16.82
CA ALA A 93 3.69 14.27 -18.04
C ALA A 93 3.00 12.94 -18.31
N VAL A 94 3.64 11.79 -18.01
CA VAL A 94 3.03 10.46 -18.14
C VAL A 94 1.82 10.30 -17.20
N ALA A 95 1.93 10.75 -15.95
CA ALA A 95 0.80 10.73 -15.01
C ALA A 95 -0.28 11.75 -15.40
N ALA A 96 0.10 12.89 -15.97
CA ALA A 96 -0.82 13.97 -16.34
C ALA A 96 -1.69 13.66 -17.57
N ILE A 97 -1.40 12.59 -18.32
CA ILE A 97 -2.18 12.19 -19.51
C ILE A 97 -3.66 12.01 -19.15
N GLU A 98 -3.93 11.38 -18.00
CA GLU A 98 -5.29 11.20 -17.51
C GLU A 98 -5.63 12.22 -16.42
N LYS A 99 -6.87 12.72 -16.46
CA LYS A 99 -7.37 13.63 -15.43
C LYS A 99 -7.40 12.93 -14.07
N ASN A 100 -7.07 13.67 -13.00
CA ASN A 100 -7.07 13.19 -11.61
C ASN A 100 -5.99 12.14 -11.26
N GLN A 101 -4.91 12.06 -12.03
CA GLN A 101 -3.74 11.25 -11.71
C GLN A 101 -2.53 12.09 -11.25
N LEU A 102 -2.59 13.41 -11.43
CA LEU A 102 -1.60 14.36 -10.92
C LEU A 102 -2.32 15.36 -10.02
N PHE A 103 -1.86 15.48 -8.78
CA PHE A 103 -2.34 16.46 -7.81
C PHE A 103 -1.19 17.35 -7.37
N ASN A 104 -1.29 18.64 -7.67
CA ASN A 104 -0.34 19.62 -7.16
C ASN A 104 -0.67 19.89 -5.69
N LEU A 105 0.24 19.57 -4.77
CA LEU A 105 0.00 19.64 -3.33
C LEU A 105 0.17 21.07 -2.81
N THR A 106 -0.47 22.03 -3.46
CA THR A 106 -0.41 23.45 -3.09
C THR A 106 -1.75 23.95 -2.57
N GLN A 107 -1.71 25.00 -1.76
CA GLN A 107 -2.89 25.73 -1.31
C GLN A 107 -3.69 26.32 -2.48
N SER A 108 -3.02 26.69 -3.58
CA SER A 108 -3.65 27.23 -4.79
C SER A 108 -4.54 26.21 -5.51
N PHE A 109 -4.46 24.93 -5.16
CA PHE A 109 -5.26 23.86 -5.74
C PHE A 109 -6.18 23.25 -4.67
N PRO A 110 -7.42 23.76 -4.52
CA PRO A 110 -8.36 23.29 -3.49
C PRO A 110 -8.63 21.79 -3.55
N LEU A 111 -8.43 21.18 -4.72
CA LEU A 111 -8.61 19.75 -4.92
C LEU A 111 -7.55 18.88 -4.21
N SER A 112 -6.46 19.45 -3.69
CA SER A 112 -5.46 18.69 -2.92
C SER A 112 -5.70 18.69 -1.41
N GLY A 113 -6.65 19.51 -0.91
CA GLY A 113 -6.94 19.55 0.54
C GLY A 113 -5.77 20.07 1.39
N CYS A 114 -5.01 21.01 0.86
CA CYS A 114 -3.81 21.57 1.49
C CYS A 114 -4.11 22.79 2.35
N GLN A 115 -3.46 22.87 3.51
CA GLN A 115 -3.49 23.98 4.46
C GLN A 115 -2.05 24.31 4.88
N VAL A 116 -1.78 25.57 5.19
CA VAL A 116 -0.47 25.99 5.71
C VAL A 116 -0.53 25.99 7.22
N MET A 117 0.42 25.31 7.86
CA MET A 117 0.58 25.24 9.31
C MET A 117 1.96 25.73 9.68
N GLU A 118 2.03 26.69 10.60
CA GLU A 118 3.29 27.15 11.16
C GLU A 118 3.67 26.25 12.35
N GLU A 119 4.89 25.70 12.33
CA GLU A 119 5.46 24.96 13.46
C GLU A 119 6.92 25.38 13.66
N ASN A 120 7.26 25.84 14.86
CA ASN A 120 8.61 26.30 15.24
C ASN A 120 9.19 27.37 14.28
N GLY A 121 8.36 28.28 13.78
CA GLY A 121 8.76 29.34 12.84
C GLY A 121 9.00 28.87 11.41
N ILE A 122 8.66 27.63 11.07
CA ILE A 122 8.70 27.09 9.71
C ILE A 122 7.27 26.88 9.22
N ASN A 123 6.97 27.38 8.02
CA ASN A 123 5.70 27.13 7.35
C ASN A 123 5.71 25.75 6.68
N TYR A 124 4.81 24.88 7.12
CA TYR A 124 4.56 23.58 6.53
C TYR A 124 3.28 23.59 5.71
N THR A 125 3.33 22.96 4.55
CA THR A 125 2.13 22.60 3.81
C THR A 125 1.67 21.23 4.30
N ASP A 126 0.45 21.15 4.84
CA ASP A 126 -0.21 19.93 5.27
C ASP A 126 -1.41 19.64 4.35
N CYS A 127 -1.34 18.55 3.59
CA CYS A 127 -2.36 18.15 2.63
C CYS A 127 -3.02 16.85 3.05
N GLN A 128 -4.34 16.88 3.29
CA GLN A 128 -5.11 15.70 3.64
C GLN A 128 -6.36 15.58 2.78
N ARG A 129 -6.51 14.44 2.08
CA ARG A 129 -7.70 14.17 1.26
C ARG A 129 -7.96 12.69 1.05
N GLY A 130 -9.25 12.36 0.96
CA GLY A 130 -9.75 11.09 0.45
C GLY A 130 -10.09 11.14 -1.03
N LEU A 131 -9.66 10.14 -1.80
CA LEU A 131 -10.03 9.94 -3.20
C LEU A 131 -10.67 8.57 -3.39
N GLY A 132 -11.69 8.52 -4.25
CA GLY A 132 -12.28 7.26 -4.70
C GLY A 132 -11.65 6.83 -6.02
N PHE A 133 -11.32 5.55 -6.15
CA PHE A 133 -10.88 4.95 -7.41
C PHE A 133 -12.02 4.14 -8.01
N LYS A 134 -12.36 4.47 -9.26
CA LYS A 134 -13.23 3.67 -10.12
C LYS A 134 -12.46 3.29 -11.36
N SER A 135 -12.44 2.01 -11.66
CA SER A 135 -11.75 1.42 -12.81
C SER A 135 -12.59 0.26 -13.34
N ALA A 136 -12.42 -0.07 -14.64
CA ALA A 136 -13.21 -1.13 -15.27
C ALA A 136 -12.85 -2.54 -14.77
N ARG A 137 -11.61 -2.74 -14.32
CA ARG A 137 -11.06 -4.00 -13.79
C ARG A 137 -10.24 -3.71 -12.55
N GLU A 138 -9.90 -4.73 -11.76
CA GLU A 138 -8.84 -4.58 -10.77
C GLU A 138 -7.51 -4.17 -11.43
N ARG A 139 -6.83 -3.19 -10.84
CA ARG A 139 -5.57 -2.65 -11.36
C ARG A 139 -4.63 -2.29 -10.24
N TRP A 140 -3.33 -2.47 -10.49
CA TRP A 140 -2.30 -1.89 -9.65
C TRP A 140 -2.19 -0.40 -9.90
N TRP A 141 -2.14 0.33 -8.79
CA TRP A 141 -1.82 1.74 -8.75
C TRP A 141 -0.52 1.94 -7.96
N PHE A 142 0.33 2.80 -8.48
CA PHE A 142 1.65 3.13 -7.94
C PHE A 142 1.66 4.62 -7.67
N LEU A 143 2.02 4.98 -6.45
CA LEU A 143 2.08 6.35 -5.99
C LEU A 143 3.52 6.81 -5.95
N ALA A 144 3.75 8.00 -6.47
CA ALA A 144 5.04 8.67 -6.41
C ALA A 144 4.84 10.15 -6.10
N VAL A 145 5.90 10.78 -5.63
CA VAL A 145 5.97 12.23 -5.41
C VAL A 145 7.08 12.81 -6.26
N SER A 146 6.89 14.04 -6.72
CA SER A 146 7.90 14.75 -7.50
C SER A 146 8.04 16.19 -7.02
N ASN A 147 9.25 16.72 -7.18
CA ASN A 147 9.59 18.13 -7.05
C ASN A 147 10.54 18.49 -8.19
N CYS A 148 10.00 18.67 -9.39
CA CYS A 148 10.83 18.91 -10.57
C CYS A 148 11.48 20.30 -10.57
N MET A 149 10.87 21.27 -9.89
CA MET A 149 11.38 22.64 -9.77
C MET A 149 12.53 22.77 -8.76
N GLY A 150 12.57 21.93 -7.71
CA GLY A 150 13.59 22.01 -6.67
C GLY A 150 14.79 21.08 -6.85
N GLY A 151 15.64 21.04 -5.82
CA GLY A 151 16.89 20.26 -5.76
C GLY A 151 16.79 18.93 -5.00
N GLY A 152 15.59 18.48 -4.63
CA GLY A 152 15.36 17.26 -3.85
C GLY A 152 13.93 17.21 -3.29
N ILE A 153 13.65 16.22 -2.44
CA ILE A 153 12.35 16.03 -1.78
C ILE A 153 12.58 15.74 -0.30
N ARG A 154 11.91 16.51 0.57
CA ARG A 154 11.75 16.19 1.99
C ARG A 154 10.29 16.30 2.39
N LEU A 155 9.68 15.19 2.81
CA LEU A 155 8.28 15.17 3.24
C LEU A 155 7.98 14.00 4.18
N ASP A 156 6.94 14.16 4.97
CA ASP A 156 6.30 13.11 5.75
C ASP A 156 5.01 12.69 5.05
N TYR A 157 4.76 11.38 4.96
CA TYR A 157 3.54 10.87 4.35
C TYR A 157 2.88 9.81 5.23
N LYS A 158 1.55 9.78 5.15
CA LYS A 158 0.69 8.72 5.68
C LYS A 158 -0.38 8.43 4.64
N ILE A 159 -0.36 7.23 4.10
CA ILE A 159 -1.25 6.80 3.03
C ILE A 159 -2.02 5.56 3.49
N THR A 160 -3.34 5.63 3.43
CA THR A 160 -4.24 4.53 3.74
C THR A 160 -5.02 4.14 2.50
N MET A 161 -4.90 2.89 2.06
CA MET A 161 -5.56 2.37 0.85
C MET A 161 -6.50 1.22 1.21
N THR A 162 -7.69 1.21 0.62
CA THR A 162 -8.74 0.24 0.96
C THR A 162 -9.59 -0.21 -0.24
N ASN A 163 -10.12 -1.44 -0.16
CA ASN A 163 -10.95 -2.13 -1.15
C ASN A 163 -12.34 -2.51 -0.57
N GLY A 164 -13.19 -1.53 -0.28
CA GLY A 164 -14.58 -1.74 0.16
C GLY A 164 -14.83 -1.58 1.66
N LYS A 165 -16.02 -2.00 2.13
CA LYS A 165 -16.54 -1.65 3.46
C LYS A 165 -16.38 -2.75 4.53
N THR A 166 -16.18 -4.00 4.17
CA THR A 166 -16.17 -5.11 5.14
C THR A 166 -14.86 -5.11 5.94
N LEU A 167 -14.95 -5.06 7.28
CA LEU A 167 -13.80 -4.89 8.19
C LEU A 167 -12.63 -5.84 7.89
N TRP A 168 -12.91 -7.10 7.55
CA TRP A 168 -11.89 -8.14 7.32
C TRP A 168 -11.19 -8.08 5.96
N ARG A 169 -11.84 -7.56 4.91
CA ARG A 169 -11.27 -7.54 3.54
C ARG A 169 -10.91 -6.16 3.03
N ARG A 170 -11.31 -5.12 3.77
CA ARG A 170 -11.14 -3.71 3.42
C ARG A 170 -9.69 -3.34 3.13
N HIS A 171 -8.74 -3.97 3.80
CA HIS A 171 -7.36 -3.53 3.82
C HIS A 171 -6.41 -4.36 2.96
N PHE A 172 -6.93 -5.42 2.35
CA PHE A 172 -6.16 -6.25 1.45
C PHE A 172 -6.21 -5.69 0.03
N SER A 173 -5.05 -5.69 -0.63
CA SER A 173 -5.01 -5.46 -2.07
C SER A 173 -5.75 -6.59 -2.79
N ALA A 174 -6.31 -6.32 -3.96
CA ALA A 174 -7.17 -7.28 -4.65
C ALA A 174 -6.49 -8.64 -4.88
N ASN A 175 -5.17 -8.64 -5.13
CA ASN A 175 -4.36 -9.85 -5.28
C ASN A 175 -4.12 -10.64 -3.98
N GLN A 176 -4.45 -10.09 -2.81
CA GLN A 176 -4.32 -10.74 -1.50
C GLN A 176 -5.65 -11.30 -1.00
N ILE A 177 -6.78 -10.83 -1.55
CA ILE A 177 -8.11 -11.30 -1.18
C ILE A 177 -8.24 -12.77 -1.62
N GLY A 178 -8.58 -13.67 -0.69
CA GLY A 178 -8.73 -15.10 -0.98
C GLY A 178 -7.47 -15.94 -0.75
N ILE A 179 -6.28 -15.33 -0.69
CA ILE A 179 -5.02 -16.09 -0.45
C ILE A 179 -5.04 -16.73 0.93
N PHE A 180 -5.45 -15.98 1.96
CA PHE A 180 -5.49 -16.52 3.31
C PHE A 180 -6.49 -17.66 3.42
N GLU A 181 -7.68 -17.51 2.83
CA GLU A 181 -8.71 -18.54 2.83
C GLU A 181 -8.26 -19.82 2.11
N VAL A 182 -7.63 -19.69 0.93
CA VAL A 182 -7.11 -20.83 0.18
C VAL A 182 -5.95 -21.51 0.94
N ASN A 183 -5.07 -20.74 1.56
CA ASN A 183 -3.96 -21.28 2.36
C ASN A 183 -4.44 -22.00 3.62
N MET A 184 -5.48 -21.50 4.29
CA MET A 184 -6.07 -22.20 5.43
C MET A 184 -6.68 -23.54 5.01
N LEU A 185 -7.41 -23.57 3.89
CA LEU A 185 -7.98 -24.82 3.35
C LEU A 185 -6.90 -25.83 2.96
N SER A 186 -5.79 -25.38 2.34
CA SER A 186 -4.70 -26.27 1.95
C SER A 186 -3.98 -26.87 3.15
N ILE A 187 -3.72 -26.09 4.21
CA ILE A 187 -3.12 -26.59 5.46
C ILE A 187 -4.02 -27.66 6.11
N ILE A 188 -5.33 -27.41 6.19
CA ILE A 188 -6.28 -28.39 6.74
C ILE A 188 -6.25 -29.70 5.94
N LEU A 189 -6.25 -29.61 4.61
CA LEU A 189 -6.15 -30.78 3.74
C LEU A 189 -4.84 -31.55 3.96
N PHE A 190 -3.71 -30.86 4.09
CA PHE A 190 -2.42 -31.50 4.35
C PHE A 190 -2.36 -32.17 5.73
N ILE A 191 -2.96 -31.60 6.77
CA ILE A 191 -3.06 -32.24 8.09
C ILE A 191 -3.88 -33.53 8.02
N ILE A 192 -4.99 -33.53 7.28
CA ILE A 192 -5.84 -34.72 7.08
C ILE A 192 -5.05 -35.81 6.35
N LEU A 193 -4.41 -35.48 5.23
CA LEU A 193 -3.60 -36.43 4.45
C LEU A 193 -2.43 -36.99 5.28
N PHE A 194 -1.78 -36.14 6.07
CA PHE A 194 -0.71 -36.55 6.97
C PHE A 194 -1.21 -37.51 8.07
N GLY A 195 -2.37 -37.22 8.67
CA GLY A 195 -3.01 -38.12 9.63
C GLY A 195 -3.37 -39.49 9.04
N ILE A 196 -3.93 -39.49 7.83
CA ILE A 196 -4.23 -40.72 7.07
C ILE A 196 -2.94 -41.51 6.79
N SER A 197 -1.87 -40.84 6.37
CA SER A 197 -0.56 -41.46 6.13
C SER A 197 0.00 -42.12 7.38
N ILE A 198 -0.03 -41.45 8.53
CA ILE A 198 0.41 -42.03 9.81
C ILE A 198 -0.43 -43.25 10.18
N TYR A 199 -1.75 -43.20 9.98
CA TYR A 199 -2.64 -44.31 10.26
C TYR A 199 -2.27 -45.56 9.44
N PHE A 200 -2.06 -45.40 8.13
CA PHE A 200 -1.64 -46.52 7.27
C PHE A 200 -0.21 -46.99 7.55
N ALA A 201 0.72 -46.11 7.92
CA ALA A 201 2.09 -46.50 8.27
C ALA A 201 2.19 -47.28 9.59
N ARG A 202 1.18 -47.17 10.46
CA ARG A 202 1.09 -47.91 11.74
C ARG A 202 0.38 -49.25 11.62
N LYS A 203 -0.30 -49.51 10.50
CA LYS A 203 -0.97 -50.77 10.19
C LYS A 203 -0.03 -51.67 9.41
#